data_AF-A0A2P8A3W7-F1
#
_entry.id   AF-A0A2P8A3W7-F1
#
_cell.length_a   1.000
_cell.length_b   1.000
_cell.length_c   1.000
_cell.angle_alpha   90.00
_cell.angle_beta   90.00
_cell.angle_gamma   90.00
#
_symmetry.space_group_name_H-M   'P 1'
#
loop_
_entity.id
_entity.type
_entity.pdbx_description
1 polymer ?
#
loop_
_entity_poly.entity_id
_entity_poly.type
_entity_poly.pdbx_seq_one_letter_code
_entity_poly.pdbx_strand_id
1 'polypeptide(L)'
;MPATAPFATFLIVGPTCFFLGILFAMFPYDYNVIWRSPPPFADLALAQMDPKEHYIDILEQHLKFLHASPPLISRILHIVIGTGFLGFAMKFYKPSESNYLFDGASMVLYLVGVIVYITNIVKGLRVVTDGRYGAGVEDPVRDAEQGEIIGREDSLKVMAASNTILALVLVGVLVLQAGQWYAQKKEQAEIEEMEREDREEKVKSPAKKEGKKNR
;
A
#
# COMPACT_ATOMS: atom_id res chain seq x y z
N MET A 1 7.47 -8.10 -29.37
CA MET A 1 6.54 -8.33 -28.25
C MET A 1 7.10 -7.67 -26.99
N PRO A 2 6.39 -6.72 -26.35
CA PRO A 2 6.71 -6.33 -24.98
C PRO A 2 6.51 -7.55 -24.08
N ALA A 3 7.52 -7.91 -23.30
CA ALA A 3 7.42 -9.07 -22.42
C ALA A 3 6.52 -8.70 -21.23
N THR A 4 5.34 -9.32 -21.15
CA THR A 4 4.56 -9.33 -19.91
C THR A 4 5.44 -9.87 -18.79
N ALA A 5 5.54 -9.13 -17.69
CA ALA A 5 6.31 -9.50 -16.51
C ALA A 5 5.36 -9.86 -15.35
N PRO A 6 4.54 -10.94 -15.47
CA PRO A 6 3.54 -11.27 -14.46
C PRO A 6 4.17 -11.55 -13.10
N PHE A 7 5.40 -12.08 -13.09
CA PHE A 7 6.20 -12.27 -11.89
C PHE A 7 6.53 -10.94 -11.18
N ALA A 8 6.93 -9.90 -11.92
CA ALA A 8 7.24 -8.60 -11.34
C ALA A 8 5.99 -7.92 -10.76
N THR A 9 4.82 -8.06 -11.41
CA THR A 9 3.54 -7.62 -10.85
C THR A 9 3.19 -8.38 -9.57
N PHE A 10 3.43 -9.70 -9.51
CA PHE A 10 3.23 -10.49 -8.30
C PHE A 10 4.12 -10.03 -7.14
N LEU A 11 5.39 -9.68 -7.42
CA LEU A 11 6.32 -9.11 -6.43
C LEU A 11 5.88 -7.74 -5.89
N ILE A 12 4.98 -7.00 -6.57
CA ILE A 12 4.39 -5.76 -6.07
C ILE A 12 3.09 -6.04 -5.29
N VAL A 13 2.19 -6.82 -5.88
CA VAL A 13 0.86 -7.10 -5.32
C VAL A 13 0.95 -7.92 -4.03
N GLY A 14 1.83 -8.93 -3.97
CA GLY A 14 2.00 -9.79 -2.78
C GLY A 14 2.34 -8.99 -1.52
N PRO A 15 3.45 -8.22 -1.50
CA PRO A 15 3.79 -7.29 -0.42
C PRO A 15 2.67 -6.29 -0.09
N THR A 16 2.03 -5.71 -1.10
CA THR A 16 0.95 -4.73 -0.90
C THR A 16 -0.24 -5.34 -0.16
N CYS A 17 -0.69 -6.53 -0.55
CA CYS A 17 -1.74 -7.28 0.14
C CYS A 17 -1.32 -7.73 1.55
N PHE A 18 -0.06 -8.10 1.76
CA PHE A 18 0.47 -8.45 3.09
C PHE A 18 0.41 -7.26 4.06
N PHE A 19 0.83 -6.07 3.63
CA PHE A 19 0.74 -4.86 4.46
C PHE A 19 -0.71 -4.42 4.71
N LEU A 20 -1.60 -4.54 3.72
CA LEU A 20 -3.03 -4.32 3.93
C LEU A 20 -3.65 -5.30 4.94
N GLY A 21 -3.19 -6.56 4.96
CA GLY A 21 -3.58 -7.54 5.99
C GLY A 21 -3.15 -7.13 7.41
N ILE A 22 -1.94 -6.57 7.56
CA ILE A 22 -1.46 -6.03 8.84
C ILE A 22 -2.32 -4.83 9.28
N LEU A 23 -2.60 -3.89 8.37
CA LEU A 23 -3.41 -2.71 8.66
C LEU A 23 -4.86 -3.07 9.00
N PHE A 24 -5.42 -4.09 8.33
CA PHE A 24 -6.72 -4.64 8.69
C PHE A 24 -6.73 -5.26 10.10
N ALA A 25 -5.63 -5.90 10.53
CA ALA A 25 -5.50 -6.40 11.90
C ALA A 25 -5.34 -5.29 12.96
N MET A 26 -4.87 -4.09 12.57
CA MET A 26 -4.82 -2.89 13.42
C MET A 26 -6.17 -2.16 13.51
N PHE A 27 -7.01 -2.27 12.48
CA PHE A 27 -8.28 -1.53 12.38
C PHE A 27 -9.22 -1.64 13.60
N PRO A 28 -9.37 -2.80 14.30
CA PRO A 28 -10.20 -2.87 15.51
C PRO A 28 -9.74 -1.98 16.66
N TYR A 29 -8.44 -1.67 16.73
CA TYR A 29 -7.83 -0.79 17.73
C TYR A 29 -8.03 0.69 17.34
N ASP A 30 -7.88 1.01 16.06
CA ASP A 30 -8.02 2.36 15.52
C ASP A 30 -9.49 2.83 15.47
N TYR A 31 -10.46 1.91 15.29
CA TYR A 31 -11.86 2.23 14.98
C TYR A 31 -12.54 3.16 15.98
N ASN A 32 -12.51 2.84 17.28
CA ASN A 32 -13.15 3.66 18.32
C ASN A 32 -12.30 4.88 18.74
N VAL A 33 -11.12 5.06 18.15
CA VAL A 33 -10.24 6.22 18.40
C VAL A 33 -10.46 7.32 17.34
N ILE A 34 -10.70 6.95 16.07
CA ILE A 34 -10.82 7.92 14.97
C ILE A 34 -12.14 7.88 14.17
N TRP A 35 -12.88 6.76 14.18
CA TRP A 35 -14.09 6.61 13.33
C TRP A 35 -15.41 6.70 14.10
N ARG A 36 -15.41 6.40 15.39
CA ARG A 36 -16.64 6.34 16.20
C ARG A 36 -16.38 6.71 17.65
N SER A 37 -17.23 7.57 18.23
CA SER A 37 -17.31 7.72 19.68
C SER A 37 -17.92 6.45 20.32
N PRO A 38 -17.20 5.75 21.20
CA PRO A 38 -17.71 4.55 21.86
C PRO A 38 -18.93 4.85 22.75
N PRO A 39 -19.94 3.96 22.82
CA PRO A 39 -21.07 4.14 23.73
C PRO A 39 -20.64 3.97 25.20
N PRO A 40 -21.39 4.54 26.16
CA PRO A 40 -21.21 4.25 27.58
C PRO A 40 -21.21 2.76 27.88
N PHE A 41 -20.36 2.32 28.81
CA PHE A 41 -20.34 0.92 29.25
C PHE A 41 -21.66 0.57 29.95
N ALA A 42 -22.27 -0.54 29.53
CA ALA A 42 -23.47 -1.09 30.17
C ALA A 42 -23.16 -1.80 31.51
N ASP A 43 -21.90 -2.12 31.77
CA ASP A 43 -21.43 -2.71 33.02
C ASP A 43 -21.29 -1.62 34.11
N LEU A 44 -21.97 -1.81 35.24
CA LEU A 44 -21.93 -0.92 36.40
C LEU A 44 -20.52 -0.75 36.98
N ALA A 45 -19.63 -1.74 36.82
CA ALA A 45 -18.24 -1.65 37.27
C ALA A 45 -17.37 -0.75 36.38
N LEU A 46 -17.80 -0.51 35.13
CA LEU A 46 -17.09 0.33 34.15
C LEU A 46 -17.82 1.64 33.85
N ALA A 47 -19.06 1.82 34.32
CA ALA A 47 -19.91 3.00 34.07
C ALA A 47 -19.31 4.35 34.52
N GLN A 48 -18.23 4.33 35.31
CA GLN A 48 -17.49 5.52 35.77
C GLN A 48 -16.23 5.81 34.93
N MET A 49 -15.77 4.87 34.09
CA MET A 49 -14.68 5.10 33.16
C MET A 49 -15.17 5.84 31.92
N ASP A 50 -14.39 6.79 31.41
CA ASP A 50 -14.63 7.34 30.08
C ASP A 50 -14.43 6.22 29.04
N PRO A 51 -15.45 5.86 28.24
CA PRO A 51 -15.30 4.86 27.19
C PRO A 51 -14.21 5.22 26.18
N LYS A 52 -13.93 6.51 25.97
CA LYS A 52 -12.93 6.98 25.01
C LYS A 52 -11.51 6.64 25.47
N GLU A 53 -11.17 6.94 26.72
CA GLU A 53 -9.86 6.61 27.32
C GLU A 53 -9.60 5.10 27.30
N HIS A 54 -10.62 4.28 27.55
CA HIS A 54 -10.48 2.81 27.51
C HIS A 54 -10.00 2.29 26.14
N TYR A 55 -10.52 2.82 25.02
CA TYR A 55 -10.03 2.40 23.70
C TYR A 55 -8.65 2.99 23.35
N ILE A 56 -8.32 4.17 23.88
CA ILE A 56 -6.98 4.75 23.77
C ILE A 56 -5.95 3.90 24.54
N ASP A 57 -6.29 3.42 25.74
CA ASP A 57 -5.49 2.47 26.52
C ASP A 57 -5.25 1.16 25.77
N ILE A 58 -6.30 0.56 25.18
CA ILE A 58 -6.19 -0.67 24.39
C ILE A 58 -5.26 -0.45 23.17
N LEU A 59 -5.39 0.68 22.46
CA LEU A 59 -4.52 1.02 21.35
C LEU A 59 -3.06 1.19 21.81
N GLU A 60 -2.81 1.93 22.90
CA GLU A 60 -1.46 2.13 23.44
C GLU A 60 -0.81 0.82 23.87
N GLN A 61 -1.55 -0.06 24.56
CA GLN A 61 -1.09 -1.40 24.95
C GLN A 61 -0.73 -2.25 23.74
N HIS A 62 -1.55 -2.22 22.68
CA HIS A 62 -1.29 -2.92 21.43
C HIS A 62 -0.02 -2.40 20.73
N LEU A 63 0.16 -1.08 20.64
CA LEU A 63 1.35 -0.45 20.06
C LEU A 63 2.63 -0.76 20.86
N LYS A 64 2.57 -0.76 22.20
CA LYS A 64 3.68 -1.19 23.06
C LYS A 64 4.03 -2.66 22.86
N PHE A 65 3.03 -3.54 22.77
CA PHE A 65 3.24 -4.95 22.47
C PHE A 65 3.91 -5.17 21.09
N LEU A 66 3.48 -4.43 20.07
CA LEU A 66 4.10 -4.47 18.74
C LEU A 66 5.56 -3.98 18.76
N HIS A 67 5.88 -2.90 19.47
CA HIS A 67 7.24 -2.39 19.55
C HIS A 67 8.16 -3.29 20.40
N ALA A 68 7.63 -3.94 21.44
CA ALA A 68 8.34 -4.94 22.23
C ALA A 68 8.53 -6.30 21.52
N SER A 69 7.97 -6.46 20.31
CA SER A 69 8.04 -7.72 19.58
C SER A 69 9.46 -8.04 19.09
N PRO A 70 9.83 -9.34 18.90
CA PRO A 70 11.19 -9.71 18.53
C PRO A 70 11.67 -9.03 17.23
N PRO A 71 12.93 -8.58 17.14
CA PRO A 71 13.45 -7.82 15.99
C PRO A 71 13.41 -8.59 14.66
N LEU A 72 13.19 -9.92 14.71
CA LEU A 72 12.90 -10.75 13.55
C LEU A 72 11.67 -10.25 12.77
N ILE A 73 10.61 -9.81 13.44
CA ILE A 73 9.38 -9.33 12.78
C ILE A 73 9.69 -8.09 11.95
N SER A 74 10.34 -7.09 12.55
CA SER A 74 10.80 -5.89 11.83
C SER A 74 11.68 -6.23 10.63
N ARG A 75 12.61 -7.19 10.74
CA ARG A 75 13.43 -7.65 9.61
C ARG A 75 12.59 -8.26 8.48
N ILE A 76 11.58 -9.08 8.80
CA ILE A 76 10.65 -9.65 7.83
C ILE A 76 9.88 -8.52 7.11
N LEU A 77 9.36 -7.53 7.83
CA LEU A 77 8.68 -6.38 7.22
C LEU A 77 9.57 -5.68 6.19
N HIS A 78 10.83 -5.37 6.55
CA HIS A 78 11.77 -4.71 5.63
C HIS A 78 12.14 -5.58 4.41
N ILE A 79 12.22 -6.91 4.54
CA ILE A 79 12.42 -7.83 3.40
C ILE A 79 11.21 -7.78 2.45
N VAL A 80 9.99 -7.73 2.99
CA VAL A 80 8.76 -7.62 2.19
C VAL A 80 8.66 -6.26 1.50
N ILE A 81 9.07 -5.15 2.16
CA ILE A 81 9.23 -3.83 1.52
C ILE A 81 10.23 -3.91 0.36
N GLY A 82 11.40 -4.52 0.59
CA GLY A 82 12.44 -4.72 -0.43
C GLY A 82 11.96 -5.55 -1.62
N THR A 83 11.08 -6.52 -1.39
CA THR A 83 10.46 -7.35 -2.44
C THR A 83 9.53 -6.51 -3.34
N GLY A 84 8.76 -5.58 -2.75
CA GLY A 84 7.95 -4.63 -3.51
C GLY A 84 8.80 -3.73 -4.42
N PHE A 85 9.87 -3.14 -3.88
CA PHE A 85 10.82 -2.36 -4.68
C PHE A 85 11.52 -3.18 -5.76
N LEU A 86 11.86 -4.45 -5.49
CA LEU A 86 12.42 -5.35 -6.49
C LEU A 86 11.44 -5.61 -7.64
N GLY A 87 10.14 -5.75 -7.35
CA GLY A 87 9.10 -5.85 -8.37
C GLY A 87 9.04 -4.63 -9.28
N PHE A 88 9.07 -3.41 -8.72
CA PHE A 88 9.16 -2.17 -9.51
C PHE A 88 10.45 -2.11 -10.35
N ALA A 89 11.61 -2.40 -9.75
CA ALA A 89 12.90 -2.39 -10.45
C ALA A 89 12.94 -3.36 -11.63
N MET A 90 12.34 -4.56 -11.49
CA MET A 90 12.21 -5.52 -12.59
C MET A 90 11.35 -4.98 -13.75
N LYS A 91 10.29 -4.22 -13.48
CA LYS A 91 9.44 -3.63 -14.53
C LYS A 91 10.13 -2.50 -15.30
N PHE A 92 11.02 -1.73 -14.67
CA PHE A 92 11.80 -0.69 -15.36
C PHE A 92 12.88 -1.24 -16.31
N TYR A 93 13.23 -2.52 -16.23
CA TYR A 93 14.27 -3.11 -17.10
C TYR A 93 13.82 -3.26 -18.57
N LYS A 94 12.51 -3.32 -18.86
CA LYS A 94 11.95 -3.31 -20.21
C LYS A 94 10.68 -2.45 -20.25
N PRO A 95 10.81 -1.12 -20.38
CA PRO A 95 9.67 -0.22 -20.32
C PRO A 95 8.84 -0.25 -21.62
N SER A 96 7.52 -0.17 -21.45
CA SER A 96 6.54 0.25 -22.46
C SER A 96 5.87 1.56 -22.00
N GLU A 97 5.21 2.29 -22.89
CA GLU A 97 4.56 3.57 -22.52
C GLU A 97 3.51 3.41 -21.42
N SER A 98 2.71 2.33 -21.46
CA SER A 98 1.73 1.98 -20.42
C SER A 98 2.40 1.73 -19.06
N ASN A 99 3.58 1.09 -19.02
CA ASN A 99 4.31 0.89 -17.77
C ASN A 99 4.76 2.23 -17.14
N TYR A 100 5.20 3.22 -17.94
CA TYR A 100 5.68 4.49 -17.37
C TYR A 100 4.63 5.21 -16.53
N LEU A 101 3.38 5.28 -16.98
CA LEU A 101 2.32 5.98 -16.23
C LEU A 101 1.85 5.15 -15.03
N PHE A 102 1.47 3.89 -15.24
CA PHE A 102 0.86 3.08 -14.18
C PHE A 102 1.87 2.54 -13.16
N ASP A 103 3.05 2.05 -13.58
CA ASP A 103 4.09 1.62 -12.64
C ASP A 103 4.82 2.79 -12.01
N GLY A 104 5.02 3.89 -12.74
CA GLY A 104 5.59 5.12 -12.19
C GLY A 104 4.73 5.68 -11.04
N ALA A 105 3.43 5.86 -11.27
CA ALA A 105 2.50 6.30 -10.22
C ALA A 105 2.40 5.28 -9.07
N SER A 106 2.38 3.98 -9.38
CA SER A 106 2.38 2.92 -8.35
C SER A 106 3.65 2.96 -7.48
N MET A 107 4.82 3.18 -8.07
CA MET A 107 6.10 3.28 -7.36
C MET A 107 6.13 4.52 -6.45
N VAL A 108 5.62 5.66 -6.93
CA VAL A 108 5.53 6.89 -6.13
C VAL A 108 4.59 6.70 -4.93
N LEU A 109 3.40 6.11 -5.11
CA LEU A 109 2.51 5.76 -4.00
C LEU A 109 3.19 4.79 -3.02
N TYR A 110 3.87 3.76 -3.52
CA TYR A 110 4.60 2.82 -2.67
C TYR A 110 5.69 3.50 -1.84
N LEU A 111 6.45 4.43 -2.46
CA LEU A 111 7.45 5.24 -1.77
C LEU A 111 6.85 6.15 -0.71
N VAL A 112 5.71 6.81 -0.99
CA VAL A 112 4.96 7.59 0.01
C VAL A 112 4.54 6.70 1.19
N GLY A 113 4.06 5.48 0.93
CA GLY A 113 3.75 4.52 1.99
C GLY A 113 4.96 4.15 2.85
N VAL A 114 6.14 3.95 2.23
CA VAL A 114 7.40 3.69 2.95
C VAL A 114 7.86 4.91 3.76
N ILE A 115 7.68 6.13 3.25
CA ILE A 115 7.95 7.36 4.00
C ILE A 115 7.06 7.43 5.24
N VAL A 116 5.73 7.30 5.09
CA VAL A 116 4.77 7.30 6.23
C VAL A 116 5.09 6.21 7.24
N TYR A 117 5.47 5.01 6.79
CA TYR A 117 5.93 3.94 7.68
C TYR A 117 7.15 4.36 8.51
N ILE A 118 8.17 4.96 7.90
CA ILE A 118 9.39 5.38 8.61
C ILE A 118 9.14 6.59 9.51
N THR A 119 8.46 7.63 9.02
CA THR A 119 8.31 8.91 9.72
C THR A 119 7.25 8.86 10.80
N ASN A 120 6.15 8.14 10.59
CA ASN A 120 5.01 8.14 11.51
C ASN A 120 5.01 6.85 12.33
N ILE A 121 4.96 5.68 11.68
CA ILE A 121 4.77 4.40 12.39
C ILE A 121 6.02 4.03 13.21
N VAL A 122 7.21 4.01 12.60
CA VAL A 122 8.46 3.61 13.30
C VAL A 122 8.86 4.61 14.38
N LYS A 123 8.73 5.93 14.14
CA LYS A 123 9.00 6.94 15.19
C LYS A 123 7.94 6.87 16.30
N GLY A 124 6.65 6.86 15.95
CA GLY A 124 5.57 6.88 16.93
C GLY A 124 5.53 5.65 17.83
N LEU A 125 5.88 4.45 17.33
CA LEU A 125 6.05 3.26 18.16
C LEU A 125 7.13 3.43 19.26
N ARG A 126 8.21 4.18 18.98
CA ARG A 126 9.24 4.53 19.98
C ARG A 126 8.69 5.51 21.01
N VAL A 127 8.06 6.60 20.56
CA VAL A 127 7.46 7.63 21.44
C VAL A 127 6.43 7.02 22.40
N VAL A 128 5.56 6.16 21.87
CA VAL A 128 4.54 5.42 22.66
C VAL A 128 5.19 4.47 23.67
N THR A 129 6.30 3.81 23.32
CA THR A 129 7.00 2.91 24.24
C THR A 129 7.76 3.66 25.34
N ASP A 130 8.41 4.77 24.99
CA ASP A 130 9.12 5.62 25.94
C ASP A 130 8.18 6.39 26.88
N GLY A 131 6.88 6.47 26.54
CA GLY A 131 5.85 7.17 27.31
C GLY A 131 6.01 8.70 27.31
N ARG A 132 6.87 9.24 26.44
CA ARG A 132 7.23 10.67 26.38
C ARG A 132 6.26 11.45 25.50
N TYR A 133 5.04 11.60 25.99
CA TYR A 133 4.05 12.48 25.38
C TYR A 133 4.33 13.94 25.78
N GLY A 134 4.52 14.82 24.80
CA GLY A 134 4.50 16.27 25.00
C GLY A 134 5.74 16.95 25.62
N ALA A 135 6.79 16.24 26.05
CA ALA A 135 7.97 16.88 26.65
C ALA A 135 9.30 16.21 26.27
N GLY A 136 10.24 16.99 25.73
CA GLY A 136 11.63 16.56 25.49
C GLY A 136 11.83 15.57 24.34
N VAL A 137 10.93 15.57 23.35
CA VAL A 137 11.02 14.76 22.12
C VAL A 137 11.13 15.71 20.93
N GLU A 138 12.30 15.80 20.30
CA GLU A 138 12.63 16.78 19.23
C GLU A 138 11.97 16.50 17.86
N ASP A 139 10.83 15.80 17.80
CA ASP A 139 10.77 14.39 17.37
C ASP A 139 9.36 13.71 17.18
N PRO A 140 8.18 14.33 17.40
CA PRO A 140 6.90 13.62 17.27
C PRO A 140 6.45 13.44 15.81
N VAL A 141 6.54 14.51 14.99
CA VAL A 141 6.50 14.45 13.51
C VAL A 141 7.52 15.43 12.91
N ARG A 142 7.94 16.47 13.66
CA ARG A 142 7.74 17.89 13.29
C ARG A 142 7.71 18.92 14.45
N ASP A 143 7.46 18.49 15.68
CA ASP A 143 6.69 19.25 16.71
C ASP A 143 5.25 19.57 16.27
N ALA A 144 4.57 18.55 15.71
CA ALA A 144 3.43 18.63 14.80
C ALA A 144 3.79 19.39 13.50
N GLU A 145 4.11 20.67 13.62
CA GLU A 145 5.00 21.43 12.72
C GLU A 145 5.42 22.81 13.28
N GLN A 146 4.98 23.20 14.49
CA GLN A 146 5.16 24.59 14.98
C GLN A 146 4.99 24.85 16.50
N GLY A 147 5.08 23.83 17.36
CA GLY A 147 5.30 24.06 18.80
C GLY A 147 4.06 24.09 19.70
N GLU A 148 3.16 23.11 19.56
CA GLU A 148 2.15 22.80 20.58
C GLU A 148 2.45 21.44 21.22
N ILE A 149 2.27 21.35 22.54
CA ILE A 149 2.55 20.15 23.34
C ILE A 149 1.53 19.07 22.98
N ILE A 150 1.89 18.14 22.08
CA ILE A 150 0.97 17.07 21.66
C ILE A 150 0.70 16.14 22.84
N GLY A 151 -0.56 16.07 23.25
CA GLY A 151 -1.02 15.16 24.30
C GLY A 151 -0.93 13.69 23.89
N ARG A 152 -1.06 12.80 24.88
CA ARG A 152 -1.12 11.35 24.68
C ARG A 152 -2.20 10.94 23.69
N GLU A 153 -3.42 11.43 23.89
CA GLU A 153 -4.59 11.14 23.05
C GLU A 153 -4.30 11.51 21.59
N ASP A 154 -3.83 12.72 21.32
CA ASP A 154 -3.61 13.20 19.95
C ASP A 154 -2.43 12.50 19.26
N SER A 155 -1.38 12.16 20.01
CA SER A 155 -0.28 11.31 19.51
C SER A 155 -0.79 9.94 19.03
N LEU A 156 -1.71 9.33 19.79
CA LEU A 156 -2.29 8.03 19.45
C LEU A 156 -3.31 8.13 18.30
N LYS A 157 -4.09 9.22 18.21
CA LYS A 157 -4.93 9.51 17.02
C LYS A 157 -4.10 9.67 15.75
N VAL A 158 -2.97 10.37 15.80
CA VAL A 158 -2.08 10.56 14.64
C VAL A 158 -1.50 9.22 14.16
N MET A 159 -1.21 8.29 15.08
CA MET A 159 -0.82 6.91 14.74
C MET A 159 -1.95 6.16 14.02
N ALA A 160 -3.16 6.15 14.58
CA ALA A 160 -4.33 5.50 13.99
C ALA A 160 -4.72 6.10 12.61
N ALA A 161 -4.60 7.42 12.46
CA ALA A 161 -4.79 8.10 11.19
C ALA A 161 -3.69 7.72 10.16
N SER A 162 -2.44 7.55 10.61
CA SER A 162 -1.33 7.12 9.75
C SER A 162 -1.52 5.70 9.20
N ASN A 163 -2.08 4.77 10.00
CA ASN A 163 -2.49 3.44 9.52
C ASN A 163 -3.54 3.54 8.40
N THR A 164 -4.54 4.41 8.58
CA THR A 164 -5.60 4.66 7.59
C THR A 164 -5.04 5.26 6.29
N ILE A 165 -4.17 6.26 6.39
CA ILE A 165 -3.49 6.88 5.23
C ILE A 165 -2.67 5.82 4.48
N LEU A 166 -1.91 4.99 5.19
CA LEU A 166 -1.10 3.93 4.59
C LEU A 166 -1.99 2.90 3.87
N ALA A 167 -3.15 2.54 4.44
CA ALA A 167 -4.10 1.64 3.79
C ALA A 167 -4.64 2.22 2.48
N LEU A 168 -5.04 3.50 2.46
CA LEU A 168 -5.54 4.17 1.25
C LEU A 168 -4.46 4.25 0.15
N VAL A 169 -3.22 4.56 0.52
CA VAL A 169 -2.08 4.60 -0.41
C VAL A 169 -1.80 3.23 -1.02
N LEU A 170 -1.81 2.16 -0.21
CA LEU A 170 -1.60 0.79 -0.69
C LEU A 170 -2.77 0.25 -1.52
N VAL A 171 -4.01 0.61 -1.21
CA VAL A 171 -5.17 0.36 -2.10
C VAL A 171 -4.98 1.09 -3.44
N GLY A 172 -4.47 2.33 -3.43
CA GLY A 172 -4.11 3.06 -4.64
C GLY A 172 -3.09 2.31 -5.52
N VAL A 173 -2.07 1.69 -4.92
CA VAL A 173 -1.13 0.81 -5.63
C VAL A 173 -1.86 -0.36 -6.27
N LEU A 174 -2.75 -1.07 -5.55
CA LEU A 174 -3.51 -2.19 -6.12
C LEU A 174 -4.42 -1.76 -7.28
N VAL A 175 -5.10 -0.61 -7.16
CA VAL A 175 -5.97 -0.06 -8.21
C VAL A 175 -5.16 0.26 -9.48
N LEU A 176 -3.98 0.88 -9.35
CA LEU A 176 -3.12 1.18 -10.50
C LEU A 176 -2.55 -0.09 -11.14
N GLN A 177 -2.14 -1.08 -10.35
CA GLN A 177 -1.66 -2.37 -10.87
C GLN A 177 -2.78 -3.17 -11.58
N ALA A 178 -4.02 -3.10 -11.08
CA ALA A 178 -5.19 -3.67 -11.76
C ALA A 178 -5.54 -2.90 -13.05
N GLY A 179 -5.43 -1.57 -13.03
CA GLY A 179 -5.60 -0.71 -14.21
C GLY A 179 -4.59 -1.01 -15.31
N GLN A 180 -3.31 -1.19 -14.94
CA GLN A 180 -2.27 -1.63 -15.87
C GLN A 180 -2.59 -3.00 -16.48
N TRP A 181 -3.00 -3.98 -15.67
CA TRP A 181 -3.36 -5.31 -16.16
C TRP A 181 -4.53 -5.24 -17.16
N TYR A 182 -5.55 -4.42 -16.88
CA TYR A 182 -6.67 -4.20 -17.80
C TYR A 182 -6.22 -3.54 -19.10
N ALA A 183 -5.39 -2.49 -19.03
CA ALA A 183 -4.84 -1.82 -20.20
C ALA A 183 -3.99 -2.76 -21.08
N GLN A 184 -3.07 -3.53 -20.48
CA GLN A 184 -2.25 -4.53 -21.17
C GLN A 184 -3.10 -5.64 -21.81
N LYS A 185 -4.18 -6.08 -21.15
CA LYS A 185 -5.10 -7.08 -21.71
C LYS A 185 -5.87 -6.55 -22.92
N LYS A 186 -6.24 -5.27 -22.92
CA LYS A 186 -6.89 -4.61 -24.07
C LYS A 186 -5.92 -4.46 -25.24
N GLU A 187 -4.70 -3.96 -24.98
CA GLU A 187 -3.62 -3.84 -25.97
C GLU A 187 -3.30 -5.19 -26.64
N GLN A 188 -3.24 -6.28 -25.86
CA GLN A 188 -3.02 -7.63 -26.40
C GLN A 188 -4.17 -8.10 -27.31
N ALA A 189 -5.43 -7.82 -26.94
CA ALA A 189 -6.58 -8.19 -27.76
C ALA A 189 -6.59 -7.44 -29.11
N GLU A 190 -6.26 -6.14 -29.10
CA GLU A 190 -6.14 -5.32 -30.32
C GLU A 190 -5.00 -5.80 -31.23
N ILE A 191 -3.86 -6.20 -30.66
CA ILE A 191 -2.75 -6.80 -31.42
C ILE A 191 -3.14 -8.17 -32.00
N GLU A 192 -3.80 -9.04 -31.23
CA GLU A 192 -4.27 -10.34 -31.73
C GLU A 192 -5.30 -10.21 -32.86
N GLU A 193 -6.15 -9.18 -32.83
CA GLU A 193 -7.12 -8.90 -33.90
C GLU A 193 -6.40 -8.46 -35.17
N MET A 194 -5.49 -7.49 -35.09
CA MET A 194 -4.66 -7.08 -36.23
C MET A 194 -3.84 -8.24 -36.79
N GLU A 195 -3.19 -9.07 -35.96
CA GLU A 195 -2.42 -10.24 -36.44
C GLU A 195 -3.30 -11.29 -37.16
N ARG A 196 -4.59 -11.41 -36.80
CA ARG A 196 -5.53 -12.29 -37.51
C ARG A 196 -5.92 -11.73 -38.87
N GLU A 197 -6.26 -10.45 -38.95
CA GLU A 197 -6.57 -9.76 -40.22
C GLU A 197 -5.39 -9.87 -41.20
N ASP A 198 -4.19 -9.53 -40.73
CA ASP A 198 -2.92 -9.61 -41.49
C ASP A 198 -2.66 -11.02 -42.04
N ARG A 199 -3.02 -12.06 -41.26
CA ARG A 199 -2.89 -13.47 -41.65
C ARG A 199 -3.92 -13.88 -42.69
N GLU A 200 -5.15 -13.39 -42.58
CA GLU A 200 -6.20 -13.63 -43.57
C GLU A 200 -5.91 -12.96 -44.92
N GLU A 201 -5.40 -11.73 -44.93
CA GLU A 201 -5.00 -11.04 -46.17
C GLU A 201 -3.85 -11.76 -46.89
N LYS A 202 -2.87 -12.24 -46.12
CA LYS A 202 -1.74 -13.03 -46.63
C LYS A 202 -2.16 -14.39 -47.19
N VAL A 203 -3.26 -14.99 -46.71
CA VAL A 203 -3.85 -16.24 -47.24
C VAL A 203 -4.74 -15.99 -48.47
N LYS A 204 -5.36 -14.81 -48.61
CA LYS A 204 -6.19 -14.44 -49.78
C LYS A 204 -5.35 -14.02 -51.00
N SER A 205 -4.14 -13.52 -50.79
CA SER A 205 -3.23 -13.00 -51.85
C SER A 205 -2.51 -14.02 -52.77
N PRO A 206 -2.22 -15.30 -52.42
CA PRO A 206 -1.47 -16.22 -53.29
C PRO A 206 -2.21 -16.57 -54.58
N ALA A 207 -3.54 -16.69 -54.53
CA ALA A 207 -4.40 -17.12 -55.63
C ALA A 207 -4.37 -16.19 -56.87
N LYS A 208 -3.89 -14.95 -56.73
CA LYS A 208 -3.81 -13.98 -57.84
C LYS A 208 -2.57 -14.10 -58.74
N LYS A 209 -1.57 -14.93 -58.39
CA LYS A 209 -0.33 -15.05 -59.17
C LYS A 209 -0.33 -16.17 -60.22
N GLU A 210 -1.10 -17.24 -60.05
CA GLU A 210 -1.12 -18.35 -61.02
C GLU A 210 -1.94 -18.04 -62.28
N GLY A 211 -3.03 -17.26 -62.15
CA GLY A 211 -3.91 -16.92 -63.28
C GLY A 211 -3.33 -15.99 -64.36
N LYS A 212 -2.08 -15.51 -64.22
CA LYS A 212 -1.47 -14.53 -65.15
C LYS A 212 -0.33 -15.09 -66.00
N LYS A 213 -0.07 -16.41 -65.96
CA LYS A 213 1.00 -17.07 -66.73
C LYS A 213 0.53 -17.86 -67.96
N ASN A 214 -0.79 -18.04 -68.12
CA ASN A 214 -1.41 -18.68 -69.29
C ASN A 214 -2.29 -17.67 -70.05
N ARG A 215 -1.68 -16.76 -70.81
CA ARG A 215 -2.35 -16.02 -71.89
C ARG A 215 -1.33 -15.51 -72.92
#